data_AF-A0A382L4V1-F1
#
_entry.id   AF-A0A382L4V1-F1
#
_cell.length_a   1.000
_cell.length_b   1.000
_cell.length_c   1.000
_cell.angle_alpha   90.00
_cell.angle_beta   90.00
_cell.angle_gamma   90.00
#
_symmetry.space_group_name_H-M   'P 1'
#
loop_
_entity.id
_entity.type
_entity.pdbx_description
1 polymer ?
#
loop_
_entity_poly.entity_id
_entity_poly.type
_entity_poly.pdbx_seq_one_letter_code
_entity_poly.pdbx_strand_id
1 'polypeptide(L)'
;MKMKYWSEHEKYIVMIDGNAGSISGVRLGYQAYLDFKRVKEALIVMSKNDGNYSFDGDIYSRVITAARASQILEKIENCRWDDDIITVAKQIKAGDMISPRKR
;
A
#
# COMPACT_ATOMS: atom_id res chain seq x y z
N MET A 1 -10.46 21.23 -2.22
CA MET A 1 -9.02 21.21 -2.53
C MET A 1 -8.81 20.24 -3.70
N LYS A 2 -7.99 20.56 -4.73
CA LYS A 2 -7.82 19.65 -5.90
C LYS A 2 -6.79 18.57 -5.58
N MET A 3 -7.10 17.30 -5.85
CA MET A 3 -6.30 16.11 -5.50
C MET A 3 -4.84 16.16 -5.99
N LYS A 4 -4.58 16.85 -7.11
CA LYS A 4 -3.23 17.04 -7.65
C LYS A 4 -2.28 17.87 -6.77
N TYR A 5 -2.81 18.59 -5.78
CA TYR A 5 -2.01 19.38 -4.83
C TYR A 5 -1.88 18.71 -3.46
N TRP A 6 -2.44 17.52 -3.28
CA TRP A 6 -2.35 16.79 -2.02
C TRP A 6 -0.99 16.14 -1.88
N SER A 7 -0.43 16.25 -0.68
CA SER A 7 0.70 15.45 -0.26
C SER A 7 0.33 13.96 -0.29
N GLU A 8 1.34 13.09 -0.42
CA GLU A 8 1.12 11.64 -0.38
C GLU A 8 0.51 11.18 0.95
N HIS A 9 0.82 11.86 2.05
CA HIS A 9 0.23 11.58 3.36
C HIS A 9 -1.26 11.93 3.41
N GLU A 10 -1.67 13.07 2.84
CA GLU A 10 -3.09 13.42 2.72
C GLU A 10 -3.85 12.44 1.81
N LYS A 11 -3.24 12.04 0.69
CA LYS A 11 -3.81 10.99 -0.17
C LYS A 11 -3.99 9.68 0.60
N TYR A 12 -3.00 9.29 1.42
CA TYR A 12 -3.09 8.09 2.26
C TYR A 12 -4.25 8.19 3.25
N ILE A 13 -4.39 9.30 3.98
CA ILE A 13 -5.48 9.52 4.93
C ILE A 13 -6.85 9.43 4.23
N VAL A 14 -7.02 10.13 3.10
CA VAL A 14 -8.29 10.11 2.36
C VAL A 14 -8.60 8.73 1.77
N MET A 15 -7.58 7.97 1.37
CA MET A 15 -7.75 6.62 0.87
C MET A 15 -8.24 5.65 1.96
N ILE A 16 -7.77 5.79 3.20
CA ILE A 16 -8.10 4.85 4.29
C ILE A 16 -9.31 5.26 5.13
N ASP A 17 -9.59 6.56 5.27
CA ASP A 17 -10.65 7.08 6.15
C ASP A 17 -11.69 7.93 5.40
N GLY A 18 -11.56 8.05 4.08
CA GLY A 18 -12.43 8.88 3.26
C GLY A 18 -13.71 8.19 2.77
N ASN A 19 -14.05 8.52 1.52
CA ASN A 19 -15.39 8.60 0.88
C ASN A 19 -16.44 7.48 1.11
N ALA A 20 -16.09 6.33 1.69
CA ALA A 20 -17.00 5.17 1.88
C ALA A 20 -16.90 4.54 3.28
N GLY A 21 -16.17 5.15 4.22
CA GLY A 21 -15.92 4.64 5.57
C GLY A 21 -14.50 4.10 5.75
N SER A 22 -14.07 4.02 7.02
CA SER A 22 -12.71 3.63 7.38
C SER A 22 -12.40 2.18 7.00
N ILE A 23 -11.27 1.97 6.32
CA ILE A 23 -10.82 0.64 5.92
C ILE A 23 -10.44 -0.20 7.14
N SER A 24 -11.08 -1.36 7.27
CA SER A 24 -10.81 -2.29 8.36
C SER A 24 -9.44 -2.96 8.25
N GLY A 25 -8.69 -2.97 9.36
CA GLY A 25 -7.38 -3.62 9.43
C GLY A 25 -6.20 -2.73 9.02
N VAL A 26 -6.41 -1.41 8.90
CA VAL A 26 -5.37 -0.43 8.60
C VAL A 26 -5.35 0.63 9.70
N ARG A 27 -4.17 1.16 10.03
CA ARG A 27 -4.00 2.21 11.04
C ARG A 27 -3.86 3.58 10.39
N LEU A 28 -4.41 4.60 11.06
CA LEU A 28 -4.10 6.00 10.78
C LEU A 28 -2.81 6.40 11.50
N GLY A 29 -2.09 7.37 10.95
CA GLY A 29 -0.93 7.99 11.58
C GLY A 29 0.33 7.97 10.72
N TYR A 30 1.31 8.77 11.13
CA TYR A 30 2.52 8.97 10.34
C TYR A 30 3.35 7.69 10.19
N GLN A 31 3.49 6.89 11.25
CA GLN A 31 4.22 5.62 11.21
C GLN A 31 3.56 4.62 10.25
N ALA A 32 2.23 4.53 10.28
CA ALA A 32 1.47 3.70 9.34
C ALA A 32 1.61 4.18 7.89
N TYR A 33 1.70 5.50 7.67
CA TYR A 33 2.00 6.08 6.36
C TYR A 33 3.42 5.75 5.87
N LEU A 34 4.43 5.77 6.74
CA LEU A 34 5.80 5.38 6.36
C LEU A 34 5.85 3.93 5.87
N ASP A 35 5.17 3.02 6.58
CA ASP A 35 5.03 1.63 6.16
C ASP A 35 4.26 1.49 4.86
N PHE A 36 3.17 2.25 4.68
CA PHE A 36 2.45 2.32 3.41
C PHE A 36 3.34 2.80 2.26
N LYS A 37 4.22 3.77 2.49
CA LYS A 37 5.18 4.25 1.49
C LYS A 37 6.13 3.13 1.06
N ARG A 38 6.65 2.34 2.01
CA ARG A 38 7.47 1.16 1.72
C ARG A 38 6.69 0.13 0.88
N VAL A 39 5.41 -0.09 1.19
CA VAL A 39 4.53 -0.97 0.40
C VAL A 39 4.35 -0.44 -1.03
N LYS A 40 4.12 0.87 -1.20
CA LYS A 40 4.02 1.51 -2.53
C LYS A 40 5.32 1.33 -3.32
N GLU A 41 6.47 1.49 -2.68
CA GLU A 41 7.78 1.26 -3.32
C GLU A 41 7.98 -0.21 -3.71
N ALA A 42 7.62 -1.15 -2.85
CA ALA A 42 7.65 -2.58 -3.17
C ALA A 42 6.75 -2.91 -4.37
N LEU A 43 5.53 -2.35 -4.43
CA LEU A 43 4.62 -2.48 -5.58
C LEU A 43 5.22 -1.94 -6.88
N ILE A 44 5.96 -0.82 -6.83
CA ILE A 44 6.66 -0.25 -8.01
C ILE A 44 7.77 -1.19 -8.50
N VAL A 45 8.49 -1.86 -7.60
CA VAL A 45 9.52 -2.84 -7.99
C VAL A 45 8.86 -4.08 -8.57
N MET A 46 7.79 -4.58 -7.94
CA MET A 46 7.04 -5.75 -8.39
C MET A 46 6.39 -5.54 -9.77
N SER A 47 5.88 -4.34 -10.06
CA SER A 47 5.22 -4.05 -11.33
C SER A 47 6.16 -4.06 -12.54
N LYS A 48 7.48 -3.95 -12.30
CA LYS A 48 8.50 -3.94 -13.35
C LYS A 48 9.06 -5.32 -13.67
N ASN A 49 8.81 -6.33 -12.84
CA ASN A 49 9.51 -7.61 -12.94
C ASN A 49 8.61 -8.86 -12.94
N ASP A 50 8.90 -9.69 -13.95
CA ASP A 50 8.66 -11.12 -14.18
C ASP A 50 8.90 -12.14 -13.06
N GLY A 51 9.50 -11.77 -11.93
CA GLY A 51 10.12 -12.76 -11.04
C GLY A 51 10.25 -12.30 -9.58
N ASN A 52 11.09 -12.98 -8.81
CA ASN A 52 11.44 -12.53 -7.45
C ASN A 52 11.94 -11.09 -7.50
N TYR A 53 11.62 -10.32 -6.47
CA TYR A 53 12.01 -8.92 -6.40
C TYR A 53 12.85 -8.66 -5.16
N SER A 54 13.83 -7.78 -5.30
CA SER A 54 14.65 -7.33 -4.19
C SER A 54 14.07 -6.03 -3.63
N PHE A 55 13.84 -5.99 -2.32
CA PHE A 55 13.35 -4.80 -1.63
C PHE A 55 14.00 -4.72 -0.25
N ASP A 56 14.55 -3.55 0.09
CA ASP A 56 15.18 -3.29 1.39
C ASP A 56 16.28 -4.30 1.79
N GLY A 57 17.06 -4.77 0.80
CA GLY A 57 18.13 -5.75 1.02
C GLY A 57 17.69 -7.22 1.05
N ASP A 58 16.38 -7.49 1.08
CA ASP A 58 15.81 -8.83 1.08
C ASP A 58 15.28 -9.23 -0.32
N ILE A 59 15.21 -10.53 -0.59
CA ILE A 59 14.60 -11.10 -1.80
C ILE A 59 13.26 -11.71 -1.45
N TYR A 60 12.21 -11.26 -2.12
CA TYR A 60 10.85 -11.69 -1.91
C TYR A 60 10.28 -12.42 -3.13
N SER A 61 9.59 -13.54 -2.88
CA SER A 61 8.76 -14.22 -3.89
C SER A 61 7.44 -13.49 -4.03
N ARG A 62 7.04 -13.12 -5.24
CA ARG A 62 5.85 -12.30 -5.47
C ARG A 62 4.57 -12.93 -4.89
N VAL A 63 3.82 -12.15 -4.12
CA VAL A 63 2.46 -12.53 -3.66
C VAL A 63 1.36 -12.14 -4.65
N ILE A 64 1.67 -11.24 -5.58
CA ILE A 64 0.79 -10.78 -6.66
C ILE A 64 1.55 -10.65 -7.98
N THR A 65 0.85 -10.66 -9.12
CA THR A 65 1.48 -10.49 -10.44
C THR A 65 1.90 -9.05 -10.71
N ALA A 66 2.85 -8.83 -11.64
CA ALA A 66 3.28 -7.49 -12.03
C ALA A 66 2.12 -6.63 -12.55
N ALA A 67 1.24 -7.21 -13.38
CA ALA A 67 0.03 -6.55 -13.86
C ALA A 67 -0.91 -6.14 -12.71
N ARG A 68 -1.06 -7.00 -11.69
CA ARG A 68 -1.86 -6.69 -10.51
C ARG A 68 -1.24 -5.55 -9.68
N ALA A 69 0.08 -5.55 -9.53
CA ALA A 69 0.80 -4.46 -8.87
C ALA A 69 0.57 -3.11 -9.58
N SER A 70 0.63 -3.08 -10.92
CA SER A 70 0.32 -1.88 -11.71
C SER A 70 -1.10 -1.37 -11.49
N GLN A 71 -2.09 -2.27 -11.46
CA GLN A 71 -3.49 -1.91 -11.18
C GLN A 71 -3.66 -1.31 -9.77
N ILE A 72 -2.97 -1.88 -8.78
CA ILE A 72 -3.01 -1.35 -7.40
C ILE A 72 -2.38 0.03 -7.34
N LEU A 73 -1.25 0.26 -8.03
CA LEU A 73 -0.62 1.59 -8.09
C LEU A 73 -1.55 2.65 -8.72
N GLU A 74 -2.27 2.29 -9.78
CA GLU A 74 -3.27 3.18 -10.39
C GLU A 74 -4.42 3.49 -9.42
N LYS A 75 -4.88 2.50 -8.65
CA LYS A 75 -5.88 2.71 -7.60
C LYS A 75 -5.37 3.65 -6.51
N ILE A 76 -4.13 3.47 -6.05
CA ILE A 76 -3.48 4.33 -5.05
C ILE A 76 -3.43 5.78 -5.54
N GLU A 77 -3.03 6.02 -6.78
CA GLU A 77 -3.01 7.38 -7.33
C GLU A 77 -4.41 8.01 -7.40
N ASN A 78 -5.45 7.19 -7.58
CA ASN A 78 -6.85 7.59 -7.52
C ASN A 78 -7.45 7.58 -6.10
N CYS A 79 -6.62 7.46 -5.06
CA CYS A 79 -7.02 7.38 -3.64
C CYS A 79 -8.04 6.27 -3.36
N ARG A 80 -7.90 5.11 -4.01
CA ARG A 80 -8.75 3.93 -3.81
C ARG A 80 -7.96 2.82 -3.13
N TRP A 81 -8.54 2.26 -2.09
CA TRP A 81 -7.97 1.12 -1.38
C TRP A 81 -8.09 -0.19 -2.19
N ASP A 82 -7.10 -1.06 -2.04
CA ASP A 82 -7.13 -2.44 -2.50
C ASP A 82 -6.59 -3.35 -1.39
N ASP A 83 -7.26 -4.47 -1.11
CA ASP A 83 -6.89 -5.38 -0.03
C ASP A 83 -5.53 -6.05 -0.24
N ASP A 84 -5.06 -6.15 -1.49
CA ASP A 84 -3.72 -6.67 -1.79
C ASP A 84 -2.60 -5.78 -1.22
N ILE A 85 -2.88 -4.52 -0.90
CA ILE A 85 -1.94 -3.64 -0.18
C ILE A 85 -1.61 -4.24 1.20
N ILE A 86 -2.59 -4.84 1.89
CA ILE A 86 -2.36 -5.54 3.16
C ILE A 86 -1.52 -6.81 2.94
N THR A 87 -1.76 -7.53 1.85
CA THR A 87 -1.00 -8.74 1.49
C THR A 87 0.48 -8.41 1.29
N VAL A 88 0.79 -7.35 0.54
CA VAL A 88 2.17 -6.89 0.35
C VAL A 88 2.77 -6.35 1.65
N ALA A 89 2.00 -5.60 2.46
CA ALA A 89 2.46 -5.12 3.76
C ALA A 89 2.90 -6.25 4.69
N LYS A 90 2.11 -7.34 4.76
CA LYS A 90 2.47 -8.54 5.53
C LYS A 90 3.77 -9.18 5.04
N GLN A 91 3.95 -9.24 3.72
CA GLN A 91 5.13 -9.83 3.11
C GLN A 91 6.42 -9.09 3.51
N ILE A 92 6.43 -7.76 3.39
CA ILE A 92 7.61 -6.94 3.70
C ILE A 92 7.72 -6.58 5.19
N LYS A 93 6.88 -7.18 6.04
CA LYS A 93 6.80 -6.94 7.49
C LYS A 93 6.53 -5.46 7.85
N ALA A 94 5.75 -4.76 7.03
CA ALA A 94 5.23 -3.43 7.28
C ALA A 94 4.04 -3.50 8.26
N GLY A 95 4.35 -3.81 9.51
CA GLY A 95 3.36 -4.12 10.56
C GLY A 95 2.67 -2.90 11.16
N ASP A 96 3.28 -1.72 11.15
CA ASP A 96 2.72 -0.51 11.77
C ASP A 96 1.50 0.01 11.00
N MET A 97 1.45 -0.27 9.69
CA MET A 97 0.30 -0.03 8.84
C MET A 97 -0.90 -0.94 9.19
N ILE A 98 -0.65 -2.13 9.73
CA ILE A 98 -1.68 -3.16 9.91
C ILE A 98 -2.31 -3.01 11.29
N SER A 99 -3.63 -2.88 11.32
CA SER A 99 -4.40 -2.96 12.56
C SER A 99 -4.88 -4.39 12.79
N PRO A 100 -4.84 -4.92 14.03
CA PRO A 100 -5.49 -6.20 14.33
C PRO A 100 -6.97 -6.12 13.93
N ARG A 101 -7.41 -6.96 12.99
CA ARG A 101 -8.84 -7.13 12.73
C ARG A 101 -9.44 -7.74 13.99
N LYS A 102 -10.24 -6.98 14.74
CA LYS A 102 -11.07 -7.55 15.80
C LYS A 102 -11.95 -8.62 15.14
N ARG A 103 -11.76 -9.85 15.59
CA ARG A 103 -12.49 -11.03 15.14
C ARG A 103 -13.91 -10.99 15.68
#